data_AF-A0A938P0G2-F1
#
_entry.id   AF-A0A938P0G2-F1
#
_cell.length_a   1.000
_cell.length_b   1.000
_cell.length_c   1.000
_cell.angle_alpha   90.00
_cell.angle_beta   90.00
_cell.angle_gamma   90.00
#
_symmetry.space_group_name_H-M   'P 1'
#
loop_
_entity.id
_entity.type
_entity.pdbx_description
1 polymer ?
#
loop_
_entity_poly.entity_id
_entity_poly.type
_entity_poly.pdbx_seq_one_letter_code
_entity_poly.pdbx_strand_id
1 'polypeptide(L)'
;IPKNYMSDDYGSLRNGDIVAITTDITGLDVVHTGIIHRDENNRIYLLHASSANPGKVCISDKELHNYLKKNKKQTGVMIARPFEL
;
A
#
# COMPACT_ATOMS: atom_id res chain seq x y z
N ILE A 1 8.18 2.26 -5.90
CA ILE A 1 7.16 2.67 -6.88
C ILE A 1 6.57 4.02 -6.46
N PRO A 2 6.82 5.12 -7.20
CA PRO A 2 6.21 6.42 -6.90
C PRO A 2 4.69 6.38 -7.13
N LYS A 3 3.91 7.11 -6.31
CA LYS A 3 2.43 6.98 -6.30
C LYS A 3 1.75 7.28 -7.64
N ASN A 4 2.39 8.09 -8.50
CA ASN A 4 1.85 8.48 -9.80
C ASN A 4 2.03 7.42 -10.89
N TYR A 5 2.92 6.44 -10.69
CA TYR A 5 3.16 5.32 -11.62
C TYR A 5 2.53 4.01 -11.11
N MET A 6 1.77 4.09 -10.02
CA MET A 6 1.37 2.90 -9.28
C MET A 6 0.48 1.96 -10.11
N SER A 7 -0.38 2.50 -10.99
CA SER A 7 -1.23 1.72 -11.89
C SER A 7 -0.45 0.87 -12.90
N ASP A 8 0.74 1.33 -13.28
CA ASP A 8 1.52 0.72 -14.36
C ASP A 8 2.27 -0.52 -13.85
N ASP A 9 2.58 -0.56 -12.55
CA ASP A 9 3.31 -1.63 -11.89
C ASP A 9 2.40 -2.74 -11.31
N TYR A 10 1.08 -2.63 -11.44
CA TYR A 10 0.13 -3.58 -10.87
C TYR A 10 0.36 -5.02 -11.32
N GLY A 11 0.94 -5.28 -12.49
CA GLY A 11 1.27 -6.64 -12.93
C GLY A 11 2.32 -7.35 -12.07
N SER A 12 3.18 -6.61 -11.37
CA SER A 12 4.32 -7.18 -10.61
C SER A 12 3.98 -7.55 -9.15
N LEU A 13 2.90 -6.99 -8.63
CA LEU A 13 2.48 -7.14 -7.23
C LEU A 13 1.75 -8.46 -7.00
N ARG A 14 1.86 -9.05 -5.82
CA ARG A 14 1.22 -10.32 -5.46
C ARG A 14 0.52 -10.21 -4.12
N ASN A 15 -0.51 -11.03 -3.92
CA ASN A 15 -1.08 -11.20 -2.58
C ASN A 15 0.00 -11.58 -1.59
N GLY A 16 -0.01 -10.96 -0.41
CA GLY A 16 1.01 -11.21 0.61
C GLY A 16 2.27 -10.33 0.50
N ASP A 17 2.43 -9.56 -0.58
CA ASP A 17 3.51 -8.56 -0.65
C ASP A 17 3.33 -7.52 0.47
N ILE A 18 4.42 -7.25 1.19
CA ILE A 18 4.49 -6.23 2.22
C ILE A 18 4.68 -4.88 1.54
N VAL A 19 3.83 -3.92 1.92
CA VAL A 19 3.85 -2.54 1.42
C VAL A 19 4.36 -1.63 2.53
N ALA A 20 5.38 -0.84 2.22
CA ALA A 20 5.82 0.30 3.03
C ALA A 20 5.50 1.61 2.29
N ILE A 21 4.61 2.43 2.84
CA ILE A 21 4.19 3.69 2.23
C ILE A 21 5.21 4.78 2.53
N THR A 22 5.90 5.27 1.49
CA THR A 22 6.96 6.26 1.63
C THR A 22 6.44 7.68 1.76
N THR A 23 7.24 8.59 2.31
CA THR A 23 6.84 9.98 2.56
C THR A 23 7.94 11.01 2.26
N ASP A 24 7.53 12.27 2.10
CA ASP A 24 8.40 13.46 2.01
C ASP A 24 8.57 14.19 3.37
N ILE A 25 8.10 13.60 4.48
CA ILE A 25 8.29 14.17 5.82
C ILE A 25 9.78 14.09 6.19
N THR A 26 10.41 15.24 6.45
CA THR A 26 11.84 15.31 6.79
C THR A 26 12.15 14.45 8.01
N GLY A 27 13.12 13.54 7.86
CA GLY A 27 13.55 12.62 8.92
C GLY A 27 12.71 11.34 9.04
N LEU A 28 11.80 11.07 8.09
CA LEU A 28 10.97 9.86 8.09
C LEU A 28 10.88 9.26 6.68
N ASP A 29 11.19 7.97 6.55
CA ASP A 29 11.16 7.29 5.25
C ASP A 29 9.79 6.67 4.93
N VAL A 30 9.14 6.10 5.95
CA VAL A 30 7.90 5.31 5.84
C VAL A 30 6.90 5.75 6.90
N VAL A 31 5.67 6.07 6.48
CA VAL A 31 4.59 6.54 7.38
C VAL A 31 3.59 5.46 7.77
N HIS A 32 3.49 4.40 6.97
CA HIS A 32 2.48 3.37 7.19
C HIS A 32 2.86 2.08 6.47
N THR A 33 2.31 0.95 6.91
CA THR A 33 2.56 -0.37 6.33
C THR A 33 1.27 -1.16 6.15
N GLY A 34 1.32 -2.18 5.29
CA GLY A 34 0.25 -3.13 5.11
C GLY A 34 0.64 -4.25 4.15
N ILE A 35 -0.36 -5.01 3.71
CA ILE A 35 -0.19 -6.15 2.81
C ILE A 35 -1.01 -5.92 1.54
N ILE A 36 -0.47 -6.26 0.38
CA ILE A 36 -1.21 -6.28 -0.88
C ILE A 36 -2.33 -7.32 -0.79
N HIS A 37 -3.55 -6.87 -1.06
CA HIS A 37 -4.73 -7.69 -1.21
C HIS A 37 -5.36 -7.44 -2.58
N ARG A 38 -5.45 -8.49 -3.39
CA ARG A 38 -6.17 -8.54 -4.67
C ARG A 38 -7.56 -9.10 -4.43
N ASP A 39 -8.56 -8.38 -4.91
CA ASP A 39 -9.93 -8.87 -4.93
C ASP A 39 -10.15 -9.89 -6.06
N GLU A 40 -11.38 -10.41 -6.14
CA GLU A 40 -11.83 -11.34 -7.19
C GLU A 40 -11.76 -10.76 -8.62
N ASN A 41 -11.70 -9.43 -8.75
CA ASN A 41 -11.59 -8.71 -10.02
C ASN A 41 -10.15 -8.27 -10.33
N ASN A 42 -9.15 -8.81 -9.62
CA ASN A 42 -7.73 -8.45 -9.70
C ASN A 42 -7.37 -6.99 -9.35
N ARG A 43 -8.29 -6.24 -8.74
CA ARG A 43 -8.03 -4.89 -8.24
C ARG A 43 -7.20 -4.95 -6.97
N ILE A 44 -6.30 -3.98 -6.81
CA ILE A 44 -5.30 -3.99 -5.74
C ILE A 44 -5.72 -3.05 -4.61
N TYR A 45 -5.83 -3.61 -3.42
CA TYR A 45 -6.17 -2.94 -2.17
C TYR A 45 -5.09 -3.16 -1.11
N LEU A 46 -5.21 -2.43 0.00
CA LEU A 46 -4.32 -2.53 1.14
C LEU A 46 -5.04 -3.23 2.31
N LEU A 47 -4.53 -4.36 2.77
CA LEU A 47 -4.89 -4.96 4.05
C LEU A 47 -4.01 -4.35 5.15
N HIS A 48 -4.59 -3.59 6.08
CA HIS A 48 -3.82 -2.86 7.08
C HIS A 48 -4.60 -2.55 8.36
N ALA A 49 -3.87 -2.23 9.43
CA ALA A 49 -4.44 -1.57 10.60
C ALA A 49 -4.67 -0.09 10.28
N SER A 50 -5.94 0.31 10.14
CA SER A 50 -6.30 1.68 9.76
C SER A 50 -6.58 2.53 10.99
N SER A 51 -5.97 3.70 11.09
CA SER A 51 -6.31 4.68 12.14
C SER A 51 -7.74 5.20 12.04
N ALA A 52 -8.40 5.04 10.88
CA ALA A 52 -9.82 5.35 10.73
C ALA A 52 -10.75 4.30 11.37
N ASN A 53 -10.23 3.10 11.65
CA ASN A 53 -10.96 1.98 12.26
C ASN A 53 -10.12 1.39 13.41
N PRO A 54 -9.98 2.10 14.55
CA PRO A 54 -9.08 1.70 15.62
C PRO A 54 -9.43 0.31 16.18
N GLY A 55 -8.39 -0.47 16.49
CA GLY A 55 -8.54 -1.83 17.04
C GLY A 55 -8.92 -2.91 16.02
N LYS A 56 -8.97 -2.59 14.72
CA LYS A 56 -9.33 -3.56 13.67
C LYS A 56 -8.43 -3.47 12.44
N VAL A 57 -8.08 -4.63 11.90
CA VAL A 57 -7.48 -4.75 10.57
C VAL A 57 -8.58 -4.75 9.51
N CYS A 58 -8.40 -3.96 8.46
CA CYS A 58 -9.36 -3.85 7.37
C CYS A 58 -8.68 -3.82 6.00
N ILE A 59 -9.47 -4.09 4.97
CA ILE A 59 -9.10 -3.83 3.57
C ILE A 59 -9.50 -2.37 3.26
N SER A 60 -8.66 -1.65 2.52
CA SER A 60 -8.92 -0.27 2.14
C SER A 60 -10.20 -0.12 1.32
N ASP A 61 -10.92 0.98 1.54
CA ASP A 61 -12.17 1.34 0.83
C ASP A 61 -11.94 1.66 -0.66
N LYS A 62 -10.71 2.04 -1.01
CA LYS A 62 -10.30 2.37 -2.37
C LYS A 62 -9.10 1.52 -2.77
N GLU A 63 -8.96 1.35 -4.08
CA GLU A 63 -7.75 0.77 -4.67
C GLU A 63 -6.49 1.53 -4.23
N LEU A 64 -5.36 0.83 -4.18
CA LEU A 64 -4.10 1.31 -3.62
C LEU A 64 -3.65 2.64 -4.22
N HIS A 65 -3.81 2.86 -5.52
CA HIS A 65 -3.42 4.12 -6.16
C HIS A 65 -4.30 5.30 -5.67
N ASN A 66 -5.60 5.07 -5.50
CA ASN A 66 -6.53 6.08 -4.98
C ASN A 66 -6.37 6.29 -3.49
N TYR A 67 -6.02 5.24 -2.75
CA TYR A 67 -5.65 5.32 -1.34
C TYR A 67 -4.45 6.25 -1.15
N LEU A 68 -3.36 6.04 -1.89
CA LEU A 68 -2.13 6.86 -1.82
C LEU A 68 -2.37 8.32 -2.23
N LYS A 69 -3.26 8.56 -3.20
CA LYS A 69 -3.63 9.92 -3.65
C LYS A 69 -4.35 10.75 -2.57
N LYS A 70 -4.97 10.11 -1.56
CA LYS A 70 -5.66 10.84 -0.46
C LYS A 70 -4.69 11.69 0.36
N ASN A 71 -3.42 11.28 0.49
CA ASN A 71 -2.43 11.99 1.29
C ASN A 71 -1.32 12.60 0.42
N LYS A 72 -1.19 13.93 0.45
CA LYS A 72 -0.16 14.64 -0.32
C LYS A 72 1.26 14.29 0.13
N LYS A 73 1.46 13.99 1.41
CA LYS A 73 2.76 13.64 2.02
C LYS A 73 3.23 12.23 1.69
N GLN A 74 2.35 11.34 1.24
CA GLN A 74 2.75 10.02 0.78
C GLN A 74 3.33 10.15 -0.63
N THR A 75 4.53 9.60 -0.86
CA THR A 75 5.26 9.74 -2.13
C THR A 75 5.16 8.50 -3.01
N GLY A 76 4.90 7.34 -2.41
CA GLY A 76 4.83 6.07 -3.12
C GLY A 76 4.86 4.90 -2.17
N VAL A 77 5.33 3.76 -2.67
CA VAL A 77 5.50 2.53 -1.90
C VAL A 77 6.83 1.85 -2.20
N MET A 78 7.40 1.22 -1.18
CA MET A 78 8.37 0.14 -1.33
C MET A 78 7.65 -1.19 -1.14
N ILE A 79 8.07 -2.21 -1.89
CA ILE A 79 7.47 -3.54 -1.87
C ILE A 79 8.52 -4.55 -1.42
N ALA A 80 8.18 -5.37 -0.44
CA ALA A 80 8.97 -6.52 -0.02
C ALA A 80 8.12 -7.79 -0.13
N ARG A 81 8.71 -8.87 -0.62
CA ARG A 81 8.04 -10.18 -0.70
C ARG A 81 8.73 -11.12 0.27
N PRO A 82 8.01 -11.77 1.21
CA PRO A 82 8.58 -12.81 2.04
C PRO A 82 9.24 -13.87 1.16
N PHE A 83 10.45 -14.27 1.55
CA PHE A 83 11.13 -15.40 0.94
C PHE A 83 10.80 -16.66 1.74
N GLU A 84 10.36 -17.69 1.05
CA GLU A 84 10.09 -19.00 1.64
C GLU A 84 11.22 -19.94 1.19
N LEU A 85 11.82 -20.63 2.15
CA LEU A 85 12.99 -21.50 1.99
C LEU A 85 12.58 -22.94 1.68
#